data_AF-A0A645GPL5-F1
#
_entry.id   AF-A0A645GPL5-F1
#
_cell.length_a   1.000
_cell.length_b   1.000
_cell.length_c   1.000
_cell.angle_alpha   90.00
_cell.angle_beta   90.00
_cell.angle_gamma   90.00
#
_symmetry.space_group_name_H-M   'P 1'
#
loop_
_entity.id
_entity.type
_entity.pdbx_description
1 polymer ?
#
loop_
_entity_poly.entity_id
_entity_poly.type
_entity_poly.pdbx_seq_one_letter_code
_entity_poly.pdbx_strand_id
1 'polypeptide(L)' 'MNGILDEHVFTFSIEEGKFQQLVLEKAHKKYLVGDAHKFGHSDFYNFYSLTEINGFFTDYTISEEMKTQYEQYTQIFN' A
#
# COMPACT_ATOMS: atom_id res chain seq x y z
N MET A 1 5.92 -1.79 5.05
CA MET A 1 5.30 -0.57 4.49
C MET A 1 4.87 0.35 5.62
N ASN A 2 5.08 1.65 5.43
CA ASN A 2 4.87 2.65 6.47
C ASN A 2 3.95 3.79 6.06
N GLY A 3 3.71 3.98 4.78
CA GLY A 3 2.82 5.00 4.27
C GLY A 3 2.28 4.66 2.90
N ILE A 4 1.12 5.22 2.58
CA ILE A 4 0.47 5.24 1.29
C ILE A 4 -0.01 6.66 1.05
N LEU A 5 0.41 7.25 -0.07
CA LEU A 5 -0.07 8.55 -0.51
C LEU A 5 -0.40 8.46 -1.99
N ASP A 6 -1.67 8.73 -2.32
CA ASP A 6 -2.22 8.50 -3.66
C ASP A 6 -1.98 7.05 -4.10
N GLU A 7 -1.43 6.79 -5.30
CA GLU A 7 -1.09 5.43 -5.70
C GLU A 7 0.24 4.93 -5.10
N HIS A 8 1.03 5.77 -4.43
CA HIS A 8 2.40 5.44 -4.06
C HIS A 8 2.50 4.75 -2.70
N VAL A 9 3.35 3.72 -2.64
CA VAL A 9 3.59 2.92 -1.43
C VAL A 9 4.98 3.18 -0.88
N PHE A 10 5.04 3.61 0.38
CA PHE A 10 6.26 4.07 1.03
C PHE A 10 6.74 3.15 2.15
N THR A 11 8.05 3.18 2.37
CA THR A 11 8.71 2.60 3.54
C THR A 11 9.86 3.49 4.03
N PHE A 12 10.45 3.15 5.17
CA PHE A 12 11.44 3.95 5.88
C PHE A 12 12.83 3.94 5.25
N SER A 13 13.18 2.88 4.51
CA SER A 13 14.53 2.73 3.94
C SER A 13 14.54 2.15 2.53
N ILE A 14 15.59 2.47 1.77
CA ILE A 14 15.81 1.96 0.41
C ILE A 14 16.03 0.44 0.43
N GLU A 15 16.73 -0.09 1.43
CA GLU A 15 17.02 -1.53 1.54
C GLU A 15 15.73 -2.34 1.72
N GLU A 16 14.88 -1.93 2.66
CA GLU A 16 13.58 -2.57 2.89
C GLU A 16 12.69 -2.47 1.64
N GLY A 17 12.65 -1.30 1.00
CA GLY A 17 11.85 -1.08 -0.19
C GLY A 17 12.27 -1.95 -1.37
N LYS A 18 13.58 -2.09 -1.62
CA LYS A 18 14.10 -2.97 -2.69
C LYS A 18 13.76 -4.44 -2.42
N PHE A 19 13.85 -4.88 -1.18
CA PHE A 19 13.48 -6.25 -0.81
C PHE A 19 11.98 -6.50 -1.03
N GLN A 20 11.11 -5.60 -0.56
CA GLN A 20 9.66 -5.70 -0.73
C GLN A 20 9.25 -5.65 -2.21
N GLN A 21 9.85 -4.74 -2.99
CA GLN A 21 9.62 -4.65 -4.43
C GLN A 21 10.01 -5.96 -5.14
N LEU A 22 11.16 -6.56 -4.82
CA LEU A 22 11.58 -7.82 -5.41
C LEU A 22 10.59 -8.95 -5.12
N VAL A 23 10.08 -9.03 -3.88
CA VAL A 23 9.06 -10.04 -3.50
C VAL A 23 7.78 -9.85 -4.31
N LEU A 24 7.30 -8.60 -4.43
CA LEU A 24 6.09 -8.28 -5.18
C LEU A 24 6.26 -8.60 -6.68
N GLU A 25 7.39 -8.26 -7.28
CA GLU A 25 7.69 -8.54 -8.70
C GLU A 25 7.78 -10.03 -9.02
N LYS A 26 8.02 -10.90 -8.04
CA LYS A 26 8.02 -12.36 -8.22
C LYS A 26 6.68 -13.02 -7.89
N ALA A 27 5.73 -12.28 -7.32
CA ALA A 27 4.45 -12.82 -6.92
C ALA A 27 3.45 -12.85 -8.08
N HIS A 28 2.73 -13.95 -8.23
CA HIS A 28 1.62 -14.05 -9.18
C HIS A 28 0.39 -13.26 -8.72
N LYS A 29 0.17 -13.17 -7.40
CA LYS A 29 -0.81 -12.27 -6.79
C LYS A 29 -0.13 -11.44 -5.71
N LYS A 30 -0.39 -10.14 -5.72
CA LYS A 30 0.28 -9.13 -4.91
C LYS A 30 -0.75 -8.53 -3.96
N TYR A 31 -0.54 -8.70 -2.67
CA TYR A 31 -1.39 -8.09 -1.65
C TYR A 31 -0.53 -7.35 -0.65
N LEU A 32 -1.04 -6.22 -0.19
CA LEU A 32 -0.44 -5.46 0.89
C LEU A 32 -1.34 -5.51 2.12
N VAL A 33 -0.75 -5.35 3.29
CA VAL A 33 -1.45 -5.34 4.57
C VAL A 33 -0.88 -4.24 5.45
N GLY A 34 -1.76 -3.45 6.06
CA GLY A 34 -1.38 -2.38 6.98
C GLY A 34 -2.61 -1.79 7.65
N ASP A 35 -2.42 -1.12 8.78
CA ASP A 35 -3.52 -0.44 9.45
C ASP A 35 -4.00 0.81 8.68
N ALA A 36 -5.20 1.29 9.02
CA ALA A 36 -5.80 2.43 8.32
C ALA A 36 -5.00 3.75 8.46
N HIS A 37 -4.11 3.87 9.46
CA HIS A 37 -3.30 5.07 9.66
C HIS A 37 -2.18 5.20 8.62
N LYS A 38 -1.95 4.18 7.79
CA LYS A 38 -0.97 4.22 6.70
C LYS A 38 -1.44 5.06 5.51
N PHE A 39 -2.75 5.23 5.32
CA PHE A 39 -3.30 5.98 4.20
C PHE A 39 -3.16 7.51 4.39
N GLY A 40 -2.93 8.22 3.28
CA GLY A 40 -2.71 9.66 3.28
C GLY A 40 -1.36 10.09 3.88
N HIS A 41 -0.43 9.16 4.06
CA HIS A 41 0.87 9.39 4.67
C HIS A 41 1.99 8.91 3.76
N SER A 42 3.00 9.74 3.52
CA SER A 42 4.24 9.31 2.86
C SER A 42 5.32 8.99 3.89
N ASP A 43 6.27 8.15 3.48
CA ASP A 43 7.51 7.90 4.23
C ASP A 43 8.71 8.12 3.27
N PHE A 44 9.92 7.83 3.72
CA PHE A 44 11.18 8.18 3.05
C PHE A 44 11.31 7.67 1.61
N TYR A 45 10.91 6.44 1.31
CA TYR A 45 11.16 5.80 0.03
C TYR A 45 9.89 5.17 -0.57
N ASN A 46 9.49 5.66 -1.75
CA ASN A 46 8.46 5.04 -2.57
C ASN A 46 9.04 3.81 -3.29
N PHE A 47 8.51 2.63 -3.01
CA PHE A 47 9.03 1.37 -3.56
C PHE A 47 8.03 0.63 -4.46
N TYR A 48 6.75 1.03 -4.49
CA TYR A 48 5.72 0.35 -5.26
C TYR A 48 4.50 1.22 -5.56
N SER A 49 3.62 0.74 -6.46
CA SER A 49 2.34 1.37 -6.76
C SER A 49 1.15 0.49 -6.34
N LEU A 50 0.10 1.10 -5.78
CA LEU A 50 -1.18 0.45 -5.52
C LEU A 50 -1.83 -0.06 -6.81
N THR A 51 -1.61 0.62 -7.93
CA THR A 51 -2.13 0.20 -9.25
C THR A 51 -1.52 -1.11 -9.75
N GLU A 52 -0.43 -1.56 -9.13
CA GLU A 52 0.29 -2.79 -9.50
C GLU A 52 0.02 -3.95 -8.54
N ILE A 53 -0.88 -3.80 -7.57
CA ILE A 53 -1.30 -4.86 -6.63
C ILE A 53 -2.75 -5.29 -6.83
N ASN A 54 -3.09 -6.48 -6.35
CA ASN A 54 -4.45 -7.04 -6.42
C ASN A 54 -5.35 -6.59 -5.28
N GLY A 55 -4.80 -6.11 -4.18
CA GLY A 55 -5.59 -5.49 -3.14
C GLY A 55 -4.83 -5.25 -1.83
N PHE A 56 -5.47 -4.47 -0.98
CA PHE A 56 -4.94 -4.03 0.30
C PHE A 56 -5.87 -4.48 1.42
N PHE A 57 -5.33 -5.15 2.44
CA PHE A 57 -6.05 -5.47 3.67
C PHE A 57 -5.76 -4.42 4.74
N THR A 58 -6.81 -3.78 5.23
CA THR A 58 -6.76 -2.80 6.32
C THR A 58 -7.69 -3.20 7.46
N ASP A 59 -7.54 -2.60 8.63
CA ASP A 59 -8.50 -2.77 9.72
C ASP A 59 -9.76 -1.90 9.51
N TYR A 60 -10.78 -2.12 10.35
CA TYR A 60 -12.10 -1.44 10.30
C TYR A 60 -12.09 0.04 10.72
N THR A 61 -10.94 0.62 11.07
CA THR A 61 -10.84 2.05 11.44
C THR A 61 -10.72 2.99 10.23
N ILE A 62 -10.58 2.46 9.01
CA ILE A 62 -10.62 3.25 7.77
C ILE A 62 -11.99 3.91 7.60
N SER A 63 -12.02 5.18 7.19
CA SER A 63 -13.26 5.87 6.85
C SER A 63 -13.76 5.46 5.47
N GLU A 64 -15.09 5.49 5.25
CA GLU A 64 -15.68 5.21 3.93
C GLU A 64 -15.18 6.16 2.83
N GLU A 65 -14.93 7.43 3.18
CA GLU A 65 -14.36 8.41 2.25
C GLU A 65 -12.96 8.01 1.81
N MET A 66 -12.09 7.66 2.76
CA MET A 66 -10.73 7.22 2.47
C MET A 66 -10.73 5.90 1.71
N LYS A 67 -11.57 4.94 2.10
CA LYS A 67 -11.74 3.69 1.36
C LYS A 67 -12.13 3.95 -0.10
N THR A 68 -13.18 4.75 -0.32
CA THR A 68 -13.63 5.14 -1.67
C THR A 68 -12.52 5.82 -2.46
N GLN A 69 -11.73 6.70 -1.82
CA GLN A 69 -10.60 7.34 -2.45
C GLN A 69 -9.57 6.32 -2.94
N TYR A 70 -9.16 5.36 -2.11
CA TYR A 70 -8.09 4.42 -2.50
C TYR A 70 -8.59 3.23 -3.34
N GLU A 71 -9.89 2.95 -3.35
CA GLU A 71 -10.52 1.96 -4.22
C GLU A 71 -10.37 2.28 -5.71
N GLN A 72 -10.04 3.52 -6.08
CA GLN A 72 -9.70 3.89 -7.46
C GLN A 72 -8.37 3.27 -7.94
N TYR A 73 -7.47 2.91 -7.02
CA TYR A 73 -6.15 2.36 -7.34
C TYR A 73 -6.09 0.83 -7.18
N THR A 74 -6.77 0.27 -6.19
CA THR A 74 -6.77 -1.17 -5.91
C THR A 74 -7.97 -1.59 -5.05
N GLN A 75 -8.22 -2.89 -4.93
CA GLN A 75 -9.31 -3.39 -4.08
C GLN A 75 -8.95 -3.27 -2.58
N ILE A 76 -9.84 -2.71 -1.77
CA ILE A 76 -9.66 -2.59 -0.31
C ILE A 76 -10.50 -3.63 0.43
N PHE A 77 -9.87 -4.35 1.36
CA PHE A 77 -10.49 -5.36 2.23
C PHE A 77 -10.38 -4.94 3.70
N ASN A 78 -11.39 -5.29 4.51
CA ASN A 78 -11.46 -5.02 5.95
C ASN A 78 -11.55 -6.30 6.78
#